data_AF-A0A0N0MZW8-F1
#
_entry.id   AF-A0A0N0MZW8-F1
#
_cell.length_a   1.000
_cell.length_b   1.000
_cell.length_c   1.000
_cell.angle_alpha   90.00
_cell.angle_beta   90.00
_cell.angle_gamma   90.00
#
_symmetry.space_group_name_H-M   'P 1'
#
loop_
_entity.id
_entity.type
_entity.pdbx_description
1 polymer ?
#
loop_
_entity_poly.entity_id
_entity_poly.type
_entity_poly.pdbx_seq_one_letter_code
_entity_poly.pdbx_strand_id
1 'polypeptide(L)'
;MRVRSRCPNCRADRLLPGRDAAGTPVRRDCAGIPRDFFCDRCGFEGLLLGGRLCERCTLADTLGRLLNDGTGRVAPALQPLITALLETDRPKSRLIWLRNPNVARLLRGLATGTIPLTHDGLHQESPWRTVAHLRDLLMDSGVLPRVDRQFMLYQRWLTERFAVIEDPEHRRRLEHFVTWHQMRCLRSKAEKGPLGHSQISQAKQEITQAGAFLAWLADRDRTIEHCQQADLDAWHTEKPATRRPAQTFLRWCLTSPLPEGGGFLRLAP
;
A
#
# COMPACT_ATOMS: atom_id res chain seq x y z
N MET A 1 28.14 -7.09 -15.79
CA MET A 1 28.81 -8.39 -16.02
C MET A 1 27.92 -9.50 -15.46
N ARG A 2 27.18 -10.18 -16.33
CA ARG A 2 26.19 -11.22 -15.95
C ARG A 2 26.13 -12.37 -16.96
N VAL A 3 27.08 -12.44 -17.89
CA VAL A 3 27.07 -13.50 -18.91
C VAL A 3 27.52 -14.78 -18.23
N ARG A 4 26.58 -15.71 -18.09
CA ARG A 4 26.84 -17.10 -17.73
C ARG A 4 26.49 -17.92 -18.94
N SER A 5 27.46 -18.64 -19.45
CA SER A 5 27.28 -19.58 -20.53
C SER A 5 28.50 -20.47 -20.62
N ARG A 6 28.41 -21.46 -21.52
CA ARG A 6 29.54 -22.30 -21.86
C ARG A 6 30.67 -21.47 -22.47
N CYS A 7 31.83 -21.51 -21.83
CA CYS A 7 33.04 -20.85 -22.32
C CYS A 7 33.49 -21.46 -23.65
N PRO A 8 33.76 -20.66 -24.69
CA PRO A 8 34.23 -21.20 -25.97
C PRO A 8 35.60 -21.87 -25.86
N ASN A 9 36.49 -21.39 -24.98
CA ASN A 9 37.88 -21.90 -24.89
C ASN A 9 37.99 -23.20 -24.09
N CYS A 10 37.33 -23.28 -22.94
CA CYS A 10 37.48 -24.40 -22.01
C CYS A 10 36.18 -25.19 -21.77
N ARG A 11 35.10 -24.86 -22.50
CA ARG A 11 33.81 -25.56 -22.50
C ARG A 11 33.05 -25.66 -21.18
N ALA A 12 33.52 -25.02 -20.11
CA ALA A 12 32.85 -25.00 -18.82
C ALA A 12 31.71 -23.96 -18.81
N ASP A 13 30.57 -24.33 -18.25
CA ASP A 13 29.38 -23.47 -18.13
C ASP A 13 29.36 -22.70 -16.81
N ARG A 14 29.90 -21.47 -16.85
CA ARG A 14 30.20 -20.66 -15.65
C ARG A 14 30.11 -19.17 -15.97
N LEU A 15 30.43 -18.32 -14.98
CA LEU A 15 30.57 -16.89 -15.20
C LEU A 15 31.67 -16.59 -16.23
N LEU A 16 31.37 -15.71 -17.18
CA LEU A 16 32.32 -15.23 -18.19
C LEU A 16 32.65 -13.75 -17.93
N PRO A 17 33.58 -13.44 -17.01
CA PRO A 17 33.95 -12.07 -16.68
C PRO A 17 35.01 -11.49 -17.63
N GLY A 18 35.69 -12.32 -18.41
CA GLY A 18 36.74 -11.87 -19.33
C GLY A 18 36.27 -11.79 -20.77
N ARG A 19 37.13 -11.27 -21.63
CA ARG A 19 37.00 -11.39 -23.08
C ARG A 19 38.31 -11.94 -23.66
N ASP A 20 38.22 -12.75 -24.70
CA ASP A 20 39.39 -13.19 -25.47
C ASP A 20 39.87 -12.12 -26.47
N ALA A 21 40.88 -12.44 -27.27
CA ALA A 21 41.45 -11.54 -28.30
C ALA A 21 40.43 -11.15 -29.39
N ALA A 22 39.41 -11.97 -29.64
CA ALA A 22 38.32 -11.69 -30.57
C ALA A 22 37.15 -10.92 -29.91
N GLY A 23 37.26 -10.60 -28.63
CA GLY A 23 36.22 -9.93 -27.85
C GLY A 23 35.11 -10.85 -27.35
N THR A 24 35.22 -12.17 -27.51
CA THR A 24 34.21 -13.15 -27.06
C THR A 24 34.27 -13.32 -25.54
N PRO A 25 33.13 -13.36 -24.83
CA PRO A 25 33.13 -13.62 -23.38
C PRO A 25 33.76 -14.97 -23.03
N VAL A 26 34.68 -14.98 -22.07
CA VAL A 26 35.37 -16.19 -21.57
C VAL A 26 35.48 -16.21 -20.05
N ARG A 27 35.75 -17.40 -19.48
CA ARG A 27 35.97 -17.55 -18.02
C ARG A 27 37.21 -16.78 -17.56
N ARG A 28 37.25 -16.49 -16.25
CA ARG A 28 38.38 -15.82 -15.59
C ARG A 28 39.73 -16.47 -15.92
N ASP A 29 39.84 -17.79 -15.88
CA ASP A 29 41.10 -18.50 -16.12
C ASP A 29 41.57 -18.34 -17.56
N CYS A 30 40.64 -18.40 -18.52
CA CYS A 30 40.92 -18.23 -19.94
C CYS A 30 41.30 -16.78 -20.32
N ALA A 31 40.85 -15.80 -19.54
CA ALA A 31 41.22 -14.40 -19.69
C ALA A 31 42.41 -13.98 -18.81
N GLY A 32 43.03 -14.90 -18.07
CA GLY A 32 44.12 -14.59 -17.15
C GLY A 32 43.72 -13.67 -15.99
N ILE A 33 42.44 -13.67 -15.58
CA ILE A 33 41.93 -12.81 -14.50
C ILE A 33 42.20 -13.48 -13.14
N PRO A 34 43.06 -12.90 -12.29
CA PRO A 34 43.43 -13.48 -10.99
C PRO A 34 42.35 -13.27 -9.92
N ARG A 35 41.38 -12.38 -10.16
CA ARG A 35 40.30 -12.08 -9.23
C ARG A 35 39.32 -13.24 -9.09
N ASP A 36 38.98 -13.54 -7.84
CA ASP A 36 37.92 -14.48 -7.50
C ASP A 36 36.52 -13.83 -7.49
N PHE A 37 35.54 -14.61 -7.96
CA PHE A 37 34.13 -14.23 -8.10
C PHE A 37 33.21 -15.13 -7.29
N PHE A 38 33.74 -16.01 -6.44
CA PHE A 38 32.96 -16.78 -5.48
C PHE A 38 32.57 -15.97 -4.25
N CYS A 39 31.31 -16.10 -3.85
CA CYS A 39 30.80 -15.55 -2.60
C CYS A 39 31.41 -16.30 -1.42
N ASP A 40 32.02 -15.58 -0.48
CA ASP A 40 32.67 -16.18 0.70
C ASP A 40 31.68 -16.90 1.64
N ARG A 41 30.37 -16.60 1.55
CA ARG A 41 29.34 -17.23 2.38
C ARG A 41 28.64 -18.41 1.73
N CYS A 42 28.20 -18.26 0.47
CA CYS A 42 27.38 -19.28 -0.19
C CYS A 42 28.07 -19.98 -1.36
N GLY A 43 29.32 -19.62 -1.67
CA GLY A 43 30.06 -20.17 -2.80
C GLY A 43 29.50 -19.84 -4.18
N PHE A 44 28.49 -18.96 -4.27
CA PHE A 44 27.92 -18.56 -5.55
C PHE A 44 28.94 -17.76 -6.37
N GLU A 45 29.20 -18.21 -7.59
CA GLU A 45 30.07 -17.51 -8.55
C GLU A 45 29.29 -16.43 -9.29
N GLY A 46 29.65 -15.16 -9.12
CA GLY A 46 28.92 -14.06 -9.75
C GLY A 46 29.48 -12.67 -9.46
N LEU A 47 28.62 -11.67 -9.64
CA LEU A 47 28.95 -10.31 -9.21
C LEU A 47 29.02 -10.26 -7.68
N LEU A 48 30.21 -9.93 -7.16
CA LEU A 48 30.43 -9.70 -5.74
C LEU A 48 30.31 -8.21 -5.41
N LEU A 49 29.70 -7.92 -4.27
CA LEU A 49 29.60 -6.60 -3.67
C LEU A 49 30.72 -6.43 -2.61
N GLY A 50 30.56 -5.46 -1.71
CA GLY A 50 31.49 -5.27 -0.59
C GLY A 50 31.64 -6.52 0.26
N GLY A 51 32.85 -6.74 0.80
CA GLY A 51 33.14 -7.91 1.64
C GLY A 51 33.08 -9.26 0.92
N ARG A 52 33.22 -9.29 -0.42
CA ARG A 52 33.21 -10.51 -1.25
C ARG A 52 31.90 -11.33 -1.14
N LEU A 53 30.78 -10.67 -0.82
CA LEU A 53 29.46 -11.31 -0.77
C LEU A 53 28.70 -11.10 -2.07
N CYS A 54 27.90 -12.10 -2.49
CA CYS A 54 26.99 -11.95 -3.63
C CYS A 54 25.80 -11.05 -3.28
N GLU A 55 25.03 -10.67 -4.30
CA GLU A 55 23.82 -9.82 -4.15
C GLU A 55 22.80 -10.44 -3.17
N ARG A 56 22.63 -11.78 -3.14
CA ARG A 56 21.69 -12.46 -2.22
C ARG A 56 22.16 -12.44 -0.77
N CYS A 57 23.43 -12.76 -0.51
CA CYS A 57 23.98 -12.72 0.86
C CYS A 57 24.01 -11.28 1.42
N THR A 58 24.36 -10.31 0.57
CA THR A 58 24.31 -8.89 0.95
C THR A 58 22.88 -8.43 1.28
N LEU A 59 21.88 -8.92 0.53
CA LEU A 59 20.48 -8.65 0.80
C LEU A 59 20.05 -9.23 2.14
N ALA A 60 20.41 -10.48 2.44
CA ALA A 60 20.14 -11.11 3.73
C ALA A 60 20.72 -10.32 4.90
N ASP A 61 21.98 -9.90 4.81
CA ASP A 61 22.63 -9.07 5.85
C ASP A 61 21.96 -7.70 5.99
N THR A 62 21.53 -7.10 4.88
CA THR A 62 20.86 -5.82 4.91
C THR A 62 19.49 -5.92 5.56
N LEU A 63 18.72 -6.96 5.25
CA LEU A 63 17.42 -7.22 5.88
C LEU A 63 17.57 -7.52 7.37
N GLY A 64 18.53 -8.38 7.77
CA GLY A 64 18.78 -8.71 9.17
C GLY A 64 19.17 -7.48 10.02
N ARG A 65 19.92 -6.54 9.44
CA ARG A 65 20.25 -5.26 10.12
C ARG A 65 19.07 -4.30 10.19
N LEU A 66 18.28 -4.20 9.12
CA LEU A 66 17.13 -3.27 9.07
C LEU A 66 15.96 -3.74 9.92
N LEU A 67 15.75 -5.05 10.01
CA LEU A 67 14.66 -5.68 10.74
C LEU A 67 15.09 -6.18 12.13
N ASN A 68 16.20 -5.64 12.64
CA ASN A 68 16.65 -5.91 13.98
C ASN A 68 15.70 -5.24 14.99
N ASP A 69 15.25 -5.99 15.99
CA ASP A 69 14.35 -5.52 17.05
C ASP A 69 15.05 -4.74 18.16
N GLY A 70 16.35 -4.50 18.04
CA GLY A 70 17.20 -3.85 19.05
C GLY A 70 17.89 -4.84 19.99
N THR A 71 17.55 -6.12 19.95
CA THR A 71 18.16 -7.19 20.76
C THR A 71 19.21 -8.00 20.01
N GLY A 72 19.51 -7.62 18.76
CA GLY A 72 20.38 -8.43 17.90
C GLY A 72 19.61 -9.49 17.09
N ARG A 73 18.28 -9.58 17.24
CA ARG A 73 17.42 -10.58 16.57
C ARG A 73 16.38 -9.90 15.68
N VAL A 74 15.75 -10.70 14.82
CA VAL A 74 14.59 -10.28 14.03
C VAL A 74 13.34 -10.80 14.72
N ALA A 75 12.32 -9.94 14.87
CA ALA A 75 11.03 -10.34 15.40
C ALA A 75 10.42 -11.48 14.54
N PRO A 76 9.97 -12.61 15.16
CA PRO A 76 9.44 -13.75 14.41
C PRO A 76 8.30 -13.40 13.45
N ALA A 77 7.47 -12.41 13.81
CA ALA A 77 6.37 -11.93 12.98
C ALA A 77 6.81 -11.35 11.62
N LEU A 78 8.06 -10.86 11.50
CA LEU A 78 8.61 -10.29 10.26
C LEU A 78 9.41 -11.30 9.45
N GLN A 79 9.60 -12.52 9.97
CA GLN A 79 10.34 -13.57 9.28
C GLN A 79 9.73 -13.95 7.92
N PRO A 80 8.40 -14.07 7.75
CA PRO A 80 7.80 -14.35 6.44
C PRO A 80 8.14 -13.29 5.38
N LEU A 81 8.20 -12.01 5.78
CA LEU A 81 8.61 -10.93 4.89
C LEU A 81 10.07 -11.10 4.42
N ILE A 82 10.98 -11.47 5.33
CA ILE A 82 12.38 -11.71 4.98
C ILE A 82 12.48 -12.85 3.97
N THR A 83 11.81 -13.97 4.23
CA THR A 83 11.80 -15.13 3.33
C THR A 83 11.31 -14.72 1.94
N ALA A 84 10.15 -14.05 1.85
CA ALA A 84 9.58 -13.59 0.59
C ALA A 84 10.50 -12.61 -0.17
N LEU A 85 11.23 -11.75 0.54
CA LEU A 85 12.18 -10.81 -0.07
C LEU A 85 13.46 -11.50 -0.56
N LEU A 86 13.87 -12.61 0.04
CA LEU A 86 15.07 -13.38 -0.34
C LEU A 86 14.83 -14.35 -1.49
N GLU A 87 13.62 -14.89 -1.61
CA GLU A 87 13.22 -15.83 -2.66
C GLU A 87 13.10 -15.17 -4.05
N THR A 88 13.13 -13.83 -4.14
CA THR A 88 13.03 -13.12 -5.41
C THR A 88 14.21 -13.38 -6.37
N ASP A 89 13.93 -13.40 -7.67
CA ASP A 89 14.95 -13.53 -8.72
C ASP A 89 15.76 -12.25 -8.98
N ARG A 90 15.39 -11.14 -8.35
CA ARG A 90 16.01 -9.82 -8.57
C ARG A 90 16.56 -9.19 -7.28
N PRO A 91 17.60 -9.79 -6.65
CA PRO A 91 18.16 -9.30 -5.39
C PRO A 91 18.72 -7.87 -5.51
N LYS A 92 19.31 -7.51 -6.66
CA LYS A 92 19.80 -6.14 -6.92
C LYS A 92 18.69 -5.09 -6.79
N SER A 93 17.51 -5.36 -7.36
CA SER A 93 16.38 -4.43 -7.32
C SER A 93 15.90 -4.23 -5.88
N ARG A 94 15.88 -5.29 -5.05
CA ARG A 94 15.57 -5.19 -3.62
C ARG A 94 16.62 -4.36 -2.86
N LEU A 95 17.91 -4.60 -3.12
CA LEU A 95 18.97 -3.80 -2.51
C LEU A 95 18.83 -2.30 -2.85
N ILE A 96 18.50 -1.97 -4.10
CA ILE A 96 18.25 -0.57 -4.50
C ILE A 96 17.02 -0.01 -3.77
N TRP A 97 15.93 -0.78 -3.70
CA TRP A 97 14.73 -0.39 -2.97
C TRP A 97 14.99 -0.13 -1.48
N LEU A 98 15.78 -0.98 -0.82
CA LEU A 98 16.17 -0.83 0.59
C LEU A 98 17.07 0.39 0.86
N ARG A 99 17.70 0.97 -0.17
CA ARG A 99 18.43 2.24 -0.03
C ARG A 99 17.52 3.45 0.11
N ASN A 100 16.23 3.32 -0.21
CA ASN A 100 15.28 4.41 0.01
C ASN A 100 15.15 4.67 1.53
N PRO A 101 15.42 5.90 2.00
CA PRO A 101 15.43 6.20 3.43
C PRO A 101 14.07 5.98 4.09
N ASN A 102 12.95 6.20 3.37
CA ASN A 102 11.61 5.98 3.89
C ASN A 102 11.33 4.48 4.08
N VAL A 103 11.77 3.64 3.14
CA VAL A 103 11.64 2.18 3.28
C VAL A 103 12.44 1.69 4.47
N ALA A 104 13.70 2.12 4.59
CA ALA A 104 14.55 1.73 5.71
C ALA A 104 14.00 2.21 7.07
N ARG A 105 13.46 3.43 7.13
CA ARG A 105 12.80 3.98 8.33
C ARG A 105 11.58 3.15 8.73
N LEU A 106 10.70 2.82 7.78
CA LEU A 106 9.50 2.04 8.04
C LEU A 106 9.83 0.61 8.51
N LEU A 107 10.76 -0.07 7.84
CA LEU A 107 11.17 -1.43 8.23
C LEU A 107 11.78 -1.45 9.63
N ARG A 108 12.63 -0.46 9.97
CA ARG A 108 13.17 -0.33 11.33
C ARG A 108 12.08 -0.05 12.35
N GLY A 109 11.16 0.88 12.06
CA GLY A 109 10.07 1.21 12.97
C GLY A 109 9.14 0.03 13.25
N LEU A 110 8.88 -0.81 12.24
CA LEU A 110 8.14 -2.07 12.41
C LEU A 110 8.93 -3.08 13.26
N ALA A 111 10.23 -3.19 13.03
CA ALA A 111 11.08 -4.13 13.76
C ALA A 111 11.25 -3.76 15.24
N THR A 112 11.40 -2.47 15.55
CA THR A 112 11.53 -1.97 16.92
C THR A 112 10.18 -1.81 17.62
N GLY A 113 9.05 -2.08 16.93
CA GLY A 113 7.70 -1.88 17.47
C GLY A 113 7.28 -0.42 17.64
N THR A 114 8.09 0.55 17.18
CA THR A 114 7.72 1.97 17.17
C THR A 114 6.53 2.24 16.24
N ILE A 115 6.43 1.46 15.15
CA ILE A 115 5.26 1.41 14.28
C ILE A 115 4.53 0.12 14.58
N PRO A 116 3.26 0.17 15.04
CA PRO A 116 2.47 -1.03 15.23
C PRO A 116 2.37 -1.84 13.94
N LEU A 117 2.59 -3.16 14.01
CA LEU A 117 2.46 -4.07 12.87
C LEU A 117 0.98 -4.36 12.58
N THR A 118 0.25 -3.32 12.20
CA THR A 118 -1.17 -3.35 11.85
C THR A 118 -1.44 -2.43 10.66
N HIS A 119 -2.60 -2.59 10.02
CA HIS A 119 -3.00 -1.71 8.91
C HIS A 119 -3.09 -0.24 9.35
N ASP A 120 -3.59 -0.02 10.57
CA ASP A 120 -3.74 1.30 11.19
C ASP A 120 -2.41 1.93 11.58
N GLY A 121 -1.48 1.14 12.14
CA GLY A 121 -0.12 1.60 12.45
C GLY A 121 0.57 2.10 11.19
N LEU A 122 0.47 1.34 10.10
CA LEU A 122 0.97 1.78 8.80
C LEU A 122 0.16 2.95 8.21
N HIS A 123 -1.12 3.12 8.53
CA HIS A 123 -1.94 4.18 7.94
C HIS A 123 -1.46 5.58 8.34
N GLN A 124 -0.91 5.71 9.55
CA GLN A 124 -0.42 6.97 10.10
C GLN A 124 0.93 7.41 9.50
N GLU A 125 1.56 6.55 8.71
CA GLU A 125 2.91 6.76 8.20
C GLU A 125 2.96 7.52 6.86
N SER A 126 4.08 8.21 6.65
CA SER A 126 4.37 8.97 5.43
C SER A 126 5.77 8.61 4.89
N PRO A 127 6.03 8.62 3.56
CA PRO A 127 5.11 8.92 2.46
C PRO A 127 4.20 7.76 2.10
N TRP A 128 2.96 8.09 1.76
CA TRP A 128 1.92 7.09 1.56
C TRP A 128 2.18 6.07 0.45
N ARG A 129 2.83 6.46 -0.65
CA ARG A 129 3.11 5.55 -1.77
C ARG A 129 4.05 4.44 -1.33
N THR A 130 5.04 4.80 -0.51
CA THR A 130 5.99 3.86 0.09
C THR A 130 5.29 2.95 1.08
N VAL A 131 4.44 3.51 1.94
CA VAL A 131 3.64 2.76 2.91
C VAL A 131 2.68 1.78 2.21
N ALA A 132 2.00 2.21 1.15
CA ALA A 132 1.09 1.36 0.38
C ALA A 132 1.84 0.16 -0.22
N HIS A 133 3.00 0.40 -0.85
CA HIS A 133 3.82 -0.69 -1.39
C HIS A 133 4.35 -1.62 -0.30
N LEU A 134 4.78 -1.09 0.84
CA LEU A 134 5.23 -1.92 1.97
C LEU A 134 4.08 -2.76 2.55
N ARG A 135 2.88 -2.18 2.68
CA ARG A 135 1.68 -2.89 3.11
C ARG A 135 1.34 -4.04 2.16
N ASP A 136 1.41 -3.81 0.84
CA ASP A 136 1.22 -4.86 -0.16
C ASP A 136 2.20 -6.03 0.08
N LEU A 137 3.49 -5.74 0.28
CA LEU A 137 4.50 -6.77 0.58
C LEU A 137 4.23 -7.52 1.89
N LEU A 138 3.76 -6.82 2.93
CA LEU A 138 3.40 -7.43 4.21
C LEU A 138 2.17 -8.34 4.09
N MET A 139 1.17 -7.96 3.28
CA MET A 139 0.02 -8.81 2.99
C MET A 139 0.40 -10.01 2.12
N ASP A 140 1.25 -9.82 1.11
CA ASP A 140 1.68 -10.89 0.21
C ASP A 140 2.58 -11.91 0.90
N SER A 141 3.35 -11.48 1.89
CA SER A 141 4.15 -12.38 2.76
C SER A 141 3.34 -12.99 3.91
N GLY A 142 2.06 -12.67 4.05
CA GLY A 142 1.19 -13.18 5.11
C GLY A 142 1.43 -12.59 6.51
N VAL A 143 2.28 -11.55 6.61
CA VAL A 143 2.54 -10.85 7.87
C VAL A 143 1.34 -10.01 8.32
N LEU A 144 0.62 -9.41 7.35
CA LEU A 144 -0.63 -8.72 7.61
C LEU A 144 -1.81 -9.46 6.97
N PRO A 145 -3.00 -9.44 7.62
CA PRO A 145 -4.22 -9.92 7.00
C PRO A 145 -4.48 -9.21 5.67
N ARG A 146 -4.94 -9.95 4.65
CA ARG A 146 -5.31 -9.36 3.37
C ARG A 146 -6.53 -8.46 3.54
N VAL A 147 -6.37 -7.20 3.16
CA VAL A 147 -7.45 -6.22 3.07
C VAL A 147 -7.49 -5.69 1.64
N ASP A 148 -8.70 -5.46 1.14
CA ASP A 148 -8.87 -4.92 -0.20
C ASP A 148 -8.19 -3.53 -0.35
N ARG A 149 -7.33 -3.42 -1.36
CA ARG A 149 -6.56 -2.19 -1.60
C ARG A 149 -7.45 -0.99 -1.89
N GLN A 150 -8.54 -1.20 -2.63
CA GLN A 150 -9.47 -0.13 -2.99
C GLN A 150 -10.25 0.34 -1.76
N PHE A 151 -10.59 -0.58 -0.86
CA PHE A 151 -11.17 -0.24 0.45
C PHE A 151 -10.25 0.67 1.26
N MET A 152 -8.95 0.34 1.37
CA MET A 152 -7.97 1.17 2.09
C MET A 152 -7.80 2.56 1.45
N LEU A 153 -7.73 2.63 0.12
CA LEU A 153 -7.65 3.91 -0.60
C LEU A 153 -8.90 4.77 -0.41
N TYR A 154 -10.06 4.13 -0.29
CA TYR A 154 -11.31 4.80 -0.03
C TYR A 154 -11.38 5.35 1.41
N GLN A 155 -10.99 4.58 2.42
CA GLN A 155 -10.91 5.05 3.83
C GLN A 155 -10.04 6.30 3.96
N ARG A 156 -8.88 6.31 3.30
CA ARG A 156 -8.04 7.49 3.32
C ARG A 156 -8.67 8.70 2.62
N TRP A 157 -9.26 8.48 1.45
CA TRP A 157 -9.95 9.54 0.73
C TRP A 157 -11.08 10.15 1.57
N LEU A 158 -11.76 9.36 2.41
CA LEU A 158 -12.75 9.86 3.37
C LEU A 158 -12.12 10.83 4.37
N THR A 159 -10.98 10.46 4.97
CA THR A 159 -10.25 11.33 5.91
C THR A 159 -9.92 12.67 5.27
N GLU A 160 -9.39 12.66 4.04
CA GLU A 160 -9.06 13.86 3.28
C GLU A 160 -10.34 14.66 2.90
N ARG A 161 -11.42 13.98 2.52
CA ARG A 161 -12.70 14.58 2.11
C ARG A 161 -13.45 15.24 3.27
N PHE A 162 -13.41 14.66 4.47
CA PHE A 162 -14.07 15.21 5.65
C PHE A 162 -13.30 16.37 6.28
N ALA A 163 -11.97 16.37 6.16
CA ALA A 163 -11.12 17.47 6.61
C ALA A 163 -11.44 18.81 5.91
N VAL A 164 -11.93 18.77 4.66
CA VAL A 164 -12.29 19.97 3.88
C VAL A 164 -13.75 20.42 4.02
N ILE A 165 -14.58 19.72 4.80
CA ILE A 165 -15.97 20.14 5.05
C ILE A 165 -15.98 21.12 6.21
N GLU A 166 -16.40 22.36 5.98
CA GLU A 166 -16.36 23.42 6.99
C GLU A 166 -17.46 23.24 8.05
N ASP A 167 -18.70 22.95 7.62
CA ASP A 167 -19.84 22.76 8.50
C ASP A 167 -19.74 21.45 9.32
N PRO A 168 -19.65 21.52 10.66
CA PRO A 168 -19.54 20.35 11.52
C PRO A 168 -20.77 19.43 11.52
N GLU A 169 -21.98 19.98 11.34
CA GLU A 169 -23.22 19.19 11.25
C GLU A 169 -23.27 18.42 9.93
N HIS A 170 -22.87 19.05 8.82
CA HIS A 170 -22.72 18.36 7.54
C HIS A 170 -21.69 17.22 7.64
N ARG A 171 -20.54 17.49 8.26
CA ARG A 171 -19.50 16.48 8.47
C ARG A 171 -20.04 15.30 9.29
N ARG A 172 -20.68 15.55 10.44
CA ARG A 172 -21.24 14.51 11.30
C ARG A 172 -22.25 13.62 10.58
N ARG A 173 -23.13 14.21 9.76
CA ARG A 173 -24.10 13.43 8.97
C ARG A 173 -23.47 12.53 7.95
N LEU A 174 -22.49 13.04 7.21
CA LEU A 174 -21.78 12.25 6.21
C LEU A 174 -20.95 11.15 6.87
N GLU A 175 -20.31 11.43 8.01
CA GLU A 175 -19.62 10.42 8.82
C GLU A 175 -20.58 9.32 9.29
N HIS A 176 -21.78 9.68 9.76
CA HIS A 176 -22.82 8.72 10.16
C HIS A 176 -23.24 7.84 8.97
N PHE A 177 -23.53 8.46 7.81
CA PHE A 177 -23.87 7.74 6.58
C PHE A 177 -22.79 6.76 6.16
N VAL A 178 -21.53 7.22 6.14
CA VAL A 178 -20.40 6.40 5.73
C VAL A 178 -20.21 5.22 6.66
N THR A 179 -20.27 5.45 7.98
CA THR A 179 -20.05 4.42 8.99
C THR A 179 -21.12 3.34 8.95
N TRP A 180 -22.39 3.73 8.91
CA TRP A 180 -23.51 2.79 9.09
C TRP A 180 -24.01 2.15 7.80
N HIS A 181 -23.84 2.83 6.67
CA HIS A 181 -24.31 2.35 5.37
C HIS A 181 -23.14 1.98 4.46
N GLN A 182 -22.34 2.96 4.06
CA GLN A 182 -21.44 2.78 2.92
C GLN A 182 -20.28 1.82 3.21
N MET A 183 -19.65 1.92 4.38
CA MET A 183 -18.59 1.02 4.81
C MET A 183 -19.08 -0.42 4.99
N ARG A 184 -20.28 -0.60 5.54
CA ARG A 184 -20.89 -1.94 5.69
C ARG A 184 -21.16 -2.57 4.32
N CYS A 185 -21.70 -1.81 3.38
CA CYS A 185 -21.91 -2.28 2.01
C CYS A 185 -20.61 -2.62 1.28
N LEU A 186 -19.57 -1.79 1.42
CA LEU A 186 -18.26 -2.05 0.81
C LEU A 186 -17.55 -3.25 1.44
N ARG A 187 -17.64 -3.43 2.76
CA ARG A 187 -17.09 -4.59 3.47
C ARG A 187 -17.72 -5.90 2.99
N SER A 188 -19.06 -5.96 2.94
CA SER A 188 -19.77 -7.14 2.44
C SER A 188 -19.45 -7.46 0.97
N LYS A 189 -19.16 -6.45 0.15
CA LYS A 189 -18.69 -6.66 -1.23
C LYS A 189 -17.25 -7.18 -1.27
N ALA A 190 -16.36 -6.61 -0.46
CA ALA A 190 -14.96 -7.03 -0.37
C ALA A 190 -14.80 -8.48 0.12
N GLU A 191 -15.71 -8.95 0.98
CA GLU A 191 -15.77 -10.35 1.42
C GLU A 191 -16.09 -11.33 0.27
N LYS A 192 -16.86 -10.88 -0.73
CA LYS A 192 -17.24 -11.69 -1.89
C LYS A 192 -16.20 -11.65 -3.02
N GLY A 193 -15.29 -10.68 -2.98
CA GLY A 193 -14.22 -10.54 -3.96
C GLY A 193 -13.62 -9.13 -3.97
N PRO A 194 -12.51 -8.92 -4.71
CA PRO A 194 -11.85 -7.62 -4.78
C PRO A 194 -12.78 -6.53 -5.30
N LEU A 195 -12.71 -5.35 -4.67
CA LEU A 195 -13.48 -4.19 -5.10
C LEU A 195 -12.92 -3.63 -6.41
N GLY A 196 -13.82 -3.30 -7.33
CA GLY A 196 -13.48 -2.66 -8.59
C GLY A 196 -13.31 -1.14 -8.45
N HIS A 197 -12.53 -0.54 -9.34
CA HIS A 197 -12.39 0.92 -9.43
C HIS A 197 -13.72 1.65 -9.61
N SER A 198 -14.66 1.09 -10.39
CA SER A 198 -15.99 1.66 -10.60
C SER A 198 -16.81 1.71 -9.32
N GLN A 199 -16.74 0.66 -8.50
CA GLN A 199 -17.45 0.59 -7.22
C GLN A 199 -16.97 1.65 -6.24
N ILE A 200 -15.65 1.84 -6.12
CA ILE A 200 -15.10 2.92 -5.29
C ILE A 200 -15.40 4.30 -5.90
N SER A 201 -15.30 4.46 -7.21
CA SER A 201 -15.63 5.74 -7.85
C SER A 201 -17.08 6.15 -7.58
N GLN A 202 -18.01 5.20 -7.67
CA GLN A 202 -19.40 5.42 -7.33
C GLN A 202 -19.56 5.84 -5.86
N ALA A 203 -18.93 5.11 -4.93
CA ALA A 203 -19.00 5.44 -3.50
C ALA A 203 -18.45 6.85 -3.19
N LYS A 204 -17.36 7.25 -3.83
CA LYS A 204 -16.81 8.61 -3.73
C LYS A 204 -17.78 9.67 -4.27
N GLN A 205 -18.43 9.37 -5.39
CA GLN A 205 -19.39 10.27 -6.00
C GLN A 205 -20.63 10.46 -5.12
N GLU A 206 -21.12 9.39 -4.47
CA GLU A 206 -22.25 9.47 -3.54
C GLU A 206 -21.98 10.47 -2.40
N ILE A 207 -20.83 10.39 -1.73
CA ILE A 207 -20.46 11.34 -0.66
C ILE A 207 -20.23 12.75 -1.21
N THR A 208 -19.59 12.86 -2.37
CA THR A 208 -19.32 14.17 -2.98
C THR A 208 -20.63 14.90 -3.27
N GLN A 209 -21.61 14.19 -3.83
CA GLN A 209 -22.92 14.75 -4.14
C GLN A 209 -23.80 14.93 -2.88
N ALA A 210 -23.68 14.06 -1.88
CA ALA A 210 -24.35 14.25 -0.59
C ALA A 210 -23.87 15.53 0.11
N GLY A 211 -22.54 15.76 0.15
CA GLY A 211 -21.99 17.01 0.70
C GLY A 211 -22.38 18.25 -0.12
N ALA A 212 -22.41 18.14 -1.46
CA ALA A 212 -22.87 19.22 -2.32
C ALA A 212 -24.36 19.54 -2.11
N PHE A 213 -25.18 18.53 -1.87
CA PHE A 213 -26.59 18.70 -1.54
C PHE A 213 -26.79 19.42 -0.20
N LEU A 214 -26.06 19.01 0.84
CA LEU A 214 -26.12 19.67 2.15
C LEU A 214 -25.72 21.15 2.06
N ALA A 215 -24.64 21.46 1.32
CA ALA A 215 -24.26 22.85 1.05
C ALA A 215 -25.35 23.62 0.27
N TRP A 216 -25.95 23.01 -0.76
CA TRP A 216 -27.02 23.63 -1.55
C TRP A 216 -28.30 23.92 -0.76
N LEU A 217 -28.62 23.10 0.25
CA LEU A 217 -29.70 23.36 1.20
C LEU A 217 -29.35 24.50 2.15
N ALA A 218 -28.13 24.52 2.69
CA ALA A 218 -27.67 25.57 3.59
C ALA A 218 -27.68 26.96 2.91
N ASP A 219 -27.30 27.03 1.62
CA ASP A 219 -27.41 28.25 0.80
C ASP A 219 -28.86 28.79 0.66
N ARG A 220 -29.87 27.99 1.05
CA ARG A 220 -31.30 28.32 1.03
C ARG A 220 -31.91 28.42 2.43
N ASP A 221 -31.08 28.50 3.47
CA ASP A 221 -31.48 28.52 4.87
C ASP A 221 -32.36 27.31 5.25
N ARG A 222 -32.09 26.14 4.64
CA ARG A 222 -32.77 24.87 4.91
C ARG A 222 -31.80 23.86 5.53
N THR A 223 -32.31 23.06 6.46
CA THR A 223 -31.61 21.88 6.97
C THR A 223 -32.19 20.61 6.34
N ILE A 224 -31.47 19.50 6.46
CA ILE A 224 -31.94 18.20 5.96
C ILE A 224 -33.23 17.74 6.65
N GLU A 225 -33.47 18.09 7.92
CA GLU A 225 -34.71 17.79 8.66
C GLU A 225 -35.92 18.49 8.06
N HIS A 226 -35.71 19.70 7.57
CA HIS A 226 -36.76 20.54 6.99
C HIS A 226 -36.81 20.43 5.47
N CYS A 227 -36.05 19.50 4.88
CA CYS A 227 -36.02 19.26 3.45
C CYS A 227 -37.39 18.74 2.98
N GLN A 228 -37.95 19.38 1.97
CA GLN A 228 -39.22 18.99 1.36
C GLN A 228 -39.01 18.27 0.03
N GLN A 229 -40.05 17.62 -0.49
CA GLN A 229 -40.00 17.00 -1.81
C GLN A 229 -39.66 18.01 -2.91
N ALA A 230 -40.14 19.25 -2.81
CA ALA A 230 -39.83 20.33 -3.74
C ALA A 230 -38.32 20.64 -3.79
N ASP A 231 -37.61 20.55 -2.66
CA ASP A 231 -36.17 20.76 -2.61
C ASP A 231 -35.41 19.63 -3.31
N LEU A 232 -35.87 18.38 -3.14
CA LEU A 232 -35.31 17.21 -3.83
C LEU A 232 -35.50 17.31 -5.34
N ASP A 233 -36.69 17.72 -5.78
CA ASP A 233 -37.02 17.88 -7.19
C ASP A 233 -36.20 19.03 -7.82
N ALA A 234 -36.08 20.16 -7.11
CA ALA A 234 -35.24 21.29 -7.52
C ALA A 234 -33.76 20.88 -7.64
N TRP A 235 -33.24 20.15 -6.66
CA TRP A 235 -31.88 19.61 -6.73
C TRP A 235 -31.68 18.73 -7.96
N HIS A 236 -32.59 17.80 -8.26
CA HIS A 236 -32.43 16.89 -9.40
C HIS A 236 -32.62 17.58 -10.76
N THR A 237 -33.37 18.67 -10.84
CA THR A 237 -33.69 19.35 -12.10
C THR A 237 -32.48 20.04 -12.73
N GLU A 238 -31.56 20.63 -11.94
CA GLU A 238 -30.45 21.39 -12.54
C GLU A 238 -29.42 20.49 -13.26
N LYS A 239 -29.08 19.32 -12.68
CA LYS A 239 -28.04 18.40 -13.21
C LYS A 239 -28.35 16.92 -12.89
N PRO A 240 -29.35 16.30 -13.55
CA PRO A 240 -29.88 15.00 -13.14
C PRO A 240 -28.83 13.88 -13.04
N ALA A 241 -28.00 13.71 -14.07
CA ALA A 241 -27.02 12.62 -14.13
C ALA A 241 -25.92 12.74 -13.06
N THR A 242 -25.41 13.96 -12.83
CA THR A 242 -24.34 14.22 -11.87
C THR A 242 -24.82 14.17 -10.42
N ARG A 243 -26.07 14.56 -10.17
CA ARG A 243 -26.68 14.65 -8.84
C ARG A 243 -27.39 13.39 -8.38
N ARG A 244 -27.72 12.47 -9.30
CA ARG A 244 -28.35 11.18 -9.01
C ARG A 244 -27.65 10.37 -7.89
N PRO A 245 -26.30 10.35 -7.78
CA PRO A 245 -25.63 9.64 -6.69
C PRO A 245 -25.98 10.13 -5.27
N ALA A 246 -26.50 11.35 -5.10
CA ALA A 246 -26.99 11.81 -3.79
C ALA A 246 -28.21 11.00 -3.30
N GLN A 247 -28.97 10.34 -4.20
CA GLN A 247 -30.20 9.62 -3.83
C GLN A 247 -29.97 8.51 -2.80
N THR A 248 -28.82 7.84 -2.83
CA THR A 248 -28.49 6.81 -1.84
C THR A 248 -28.43 7.41 -0.44
N PHE A 249 -27.78 8.57 -0.29
CA PHE A 249 -27.70 9.31 0.97
C PHE A 249 -29.08 9.81 1.41
N LEU A 250 -29.83 10.43 0.50
CA LEU A 250 -31.16 10.98 0.79
C LEU A 250 -32.13 9.91 1.27
N ARG A 251 -32.17 8.76 0.60
CA ARG A 251 -32.99 7.62 1.02
C ARG A 251 -32.59 7.08 2.38
N TRP A 252 -31.29 7.06 2.69
CA TRP A 252 -30.81 6.63 3.99
C TRP A 252 -31.19 7.62 5.11
N CYS A 253 -31.14 8.93 4.86
CA CYS A 253 -31.60 9.92 5.83
C CYS A 253 -33.08 9.75 6.20
N LEU A 254 -33.92 9.32 5.26
CA LEU A 254 -35.34 9.06 5.51
C LEU A 254 -35.59 7.85 6.42
N THR A 255 -34.66 6.89 6.46
CA THR A 255 -34.81 5.64 7.24
C THR A 255 -33.95 5.62 8.50
N SER A 256 -33.03 6.57 8.67
CA SER A 256 -32.08 6.63 9.77
C SER A 256 -32.08 8.03 10.40
N PRO A 257 -32.95 8.30 11.40
CA PRO A 257 -32.86 9.54 12.17
C PRO A 257 -31.51 9.59 12.91
N LEU A 258 -30.90 10.78 12.98
CA LEU A 258 -29.68 10.95 13.77
C LEU A 258 -29.98 10.64 15.24
N PRO A 259 -29.17 9.81 15.92
CA PRO A 259 -29.32 9.64 17.36
C PRO A 259 -29.02 10.97 18.07
N GLU A 260 -29.93 11.43 18.94
CA GLU A 260 -29.71 12.56 19.83
C GLU A 260 -28.64 12.18 20.85
N GLY A 261 -27.41 12.67 20.63
CA GLY A 261 -26.35 12.66 21.64
C GLY A 261 -25.26 11.60 21.48
N GLY A 262 -24.01 12.07 21.49
CA GLY A 262 -22.90 11.39 22.16
C GLY A 262 -22.11 10.35 21.36
N GLY A 263 -20.92 10.76 20.92
CA GLY A 263 -19.78 9.86 20.76
C GLY A 263 -19.27 9.70 19.33
N PHE A 264 -18.13 10.32 19.06
CA PHE A 264 -17.24 9.91 17.97
C PHE A 264 -16.87 8.43 18.17
N LEU A 265 -17.56 7.53 17.47
CA LEU A 265 -17.01 6.22 17.21
C LEU A 265 -15.88 6.44 16.20
N ARG A 266 -14.64 6.36 16.70
CA ARG A 266 -13.46 6.18 15.86
C ARG A 266 -13.79 5.12 14.83
N LEU A 267 -13.58 5.45 13.56
CA LEU A 267 -13.57 4.52 12.45
C LEU A 267 -12.46 3.48 12.70
N ALA A 268 -12.73 2.51 13.56
CA ALA A 268 -11.92 1.31 13.71
C ALA A 268 -12.28 0.34 12.57
N PRO A 269 -11.29 -0.31 11.93
CA PRO A 269 -11.54 -1.41 11.01
C PRO A 269 -12.21 -2.61 11.72
#